data_AF-A0A4S8LP80-F1
#
_entry.id   AF-A0A4S8LP80-F1
#
_cell.length_a   1.000
_cell.length_b   1.000
_cell.length_c   1.000
_cell.angle_alpha   90.00
_cell.angle_beta   90.00
_cell.angle_gamma   90.00
#
_symmetry.space_group_name_H-M   'P 1'
#
loop_
_entity.id
_entity.type
_entity.pdbx_description
1 polymer ?
#
loop_
_entity_poly.entity_id
_entity_poly.type
_entity_poly.pdbx_seq_one_letter_code
_entity_poly.pdbx_strand_id
1 'polypeptide(L)'
;MIYNFSSATILGSVGQTNYASANSAIDEIIKKHPNAFSMVIPAILDLALFDATNELNTDVTRWSTWGMTCRELCHHIRLGLIKMRKQPFFLYIPPYDWDKASAGLGGSCISMFDHLLSGADSAGGAAGKGDTSEATIRQIILSFIDVNEDDFSRTTPLTSYGLDSLSAGNLSVALRPYLQIAQMQLLSDITLEDIVGLIASSGGDDDEGSGGGDSSDLSLPPIPTIPRQDHHQIKRFDWKRLNQPGETVIRLIDRPGTIPLILTHGGGGNLLTYMPLQEHFNTSLWGVQVTPETPWDTVHETAKFYYDRIKEQRPNGPYRIGGYCASALIAYKLVYIFQSAGDEITQFVMLDFSPAIFTSYHFTEAIDEEMIRAKSPSKNFITVALHLMDKMTELDVSESAKAVVGEIWDCHNGVEVRDFIKLQYHSFCSIGIGFAHLLFELAAEGSEDPLAVLRDPAALEQRIFKWAGRVKIPLQLYLPRHSGARSLYAEGDPEWELLKSEQYSTKYKRFDVNGGHLTMFDDPKLAQFLENGDNLQF
;
A
#
# COMPACT_ATOMS: atom_id res chain seq x y z
N MET A 1 10.70 -23.08 31.55
CA MET A 1 10.95 -22.42 30.26
C MET A 1 11.66 -21.13 30.59
N ILE A 2 12.88 -20.95 30.11
CA ILE A 2 13.73 -19.81 30.50
C ILE A 2 14.03 -19.06 29.21
N TYR A 3 13.80 -17.75 29.18
CA TYR A 3 14.26 -16.91 28.09
C TYR A 3 15.09 -15.78 28.65
N ASN A 4 16.17 -15.42 27.94
CA ASN A 4 17.07 -14.35 28.31
C ASN A 4 17.04 -13.24 27.26
N PHE A 5 17.33 -12.02 27.69
CA PHE A 5 17.46 -10.86 26.82
C PHE A 5 18.94 -10.56 26.60
N SER A 6 19.38 -10.61 25.35
CA SER A 6 20.71 -10.23 24.89
C SER A 6 20.59 -8.92 24.13
N SER A 7 21.13 -7.82 24.65
CA SER A 7 20.84 -6.49 24.08
C SER A 7 21.73 -6.15 22.88
N ALA A 8 21.14 -5.81 21.74
CA ALA A 8 21.84 -5.31 20.54
C ALA A 8 22.14 -3.82 20.56
N THR A 9 21.44 -3.04 21.40
CA THR A 9 21.64 -1.58 21.58
C THR A 9 23.04 -1.17 22.03
N ILE A 10 23.91 -2.13 22.29
CA ILE A 10 25.18 -1.97 22.98
C ILE A 10 26.37 -2.08 22.01
N LEU A 11 26.12 -2.48 20.75
CA LEU A 11 27.14 -2.54 19.72
C LEU A 11 27.66 -1.12 19.38
N GLY A 12 28.97 -0.92 19.52
CA GLY A 12 29.65 0.34 19.17
C GLY A 12 29.81 1.37 20.30
N SER A 13 29.29 1.12 21.51
CA SER A 13 29.50 2.02 22.66
C SER A 13 30.70 1.59 23.52
N VAL A 14 31.77 2.39 23.53
CA VAL A 14 33.03 2.11 24.25
C VAL A 14 32.82 1.88 25.76
N GLY A 15 31.79 2.49 26.35
CA GLY A 15 31.48 2.40 27.78
C GLY A 15 30.71 1.14 28.21
N GLN A 16 30.26 0.30 27.27
CA GLN A 16 29.31 -0.79 27.55
C GLN A 16 29.80 -2.19 27.12
N THR A 17 31.07 -2.29 26.69
CA THR A 17 31.73 -3.55 26.29
C THR A 17 31.60 -4.65 27.34
N ASN A 18 31.64 -4.32 28.63
CA ASN A 18 31.51 -5.29 29.72
C ASN A 18 30.11 -5.91 29.79
N TYR A 19 29.07 -5.13 29.50
CA TYR A 19 27.69 -5.60 29.50
C TYR A 19 27.40 -6.50 28.30
N ALA A 20 27.89 -6.13 27.11
CA ALA A 20 27.83 -7.00 25.93
C ALA A 20 28.59 -8.31 26.16
N SER A 21 29.78 -8.26 26.76
CA SER A 21 30.57 -9.46 27.10
C SER A 21 29.83 -10.37 28.10
N ALA A 22 29.16 -9.77 29.09
CA ALA A 22 28.35 -10.53 30.05
C ALA A 22 27.14 -11.20 29.39
N ASN A 23 26.43 -10.50 28.50
CA ASN A 23 25.30 -11.07 27.75
C ASN A 23 25.75 -12.24 26.87
N SER A 24 26.86 -12.10 26.14
CA SER A 24 27.43 -13.20 25.35
C SER A 24 27.81 -14.41 26.19
N ALA A 25 28.32 -14.20 27.42
CA ALA A 25 28.60 -15.30 28.35
C ALA A 25 27.32 -15.99 28.84
N ILE A 26 26.25 -15.24 29.08
CA ILE A 26 24.92 -15.79 29.42
C ILE A 26 24.35 -16.58 28.23
N ASP A 27 24.49 -16.08 27.01
CA ASP A 27 24.03 -16.77 25.79
C ASP A 27 24.70 -18.14 25.62
N GLU A 28 25.99 -18.25 25.94
CA GLU A 28 26.71 -19.54 25.93
C GLU A 28 26.27 -20.48 27.08
N ILE A 29 25.81 -19.95 28.21
CA ILE A 29 25.19 -20.75 29.28
C ILE A 29 23.81 -21.26 28.81
N ILE A 30 22.98 -20.39 28.23
CA ILE A 30 21.64 -20.72 27.71
C ILE A 30 21.72 -21.80 26.65
N LYS A 31 22.75 -21.79 25.80
CA LYS A 31 23.01 -22.83 24.78
C LYS A 31 23.09 -24.25 25.31
N LYS A 32 23.43 -24.45 26.59
CA LYS A 32 23.48 -25.78 27.22
C LYS A 32 22.09 -26.29 27.64
N HIS A 33 21.06 -25.46 27.56
CA HIS A 33 19.71 -25.77 27.98
C HIS A 33 18.76 -25.91 26.77
N PRO A 34 18.23 -27.11 26.49
CA PRO A 34 17.40 -27.34 25.30
C PRO A 34 16.00 -26.71 25.39
N ASN A 35 15.60 -26.21 26.56
CA ASN A 35 14.32 -25.58 26.84
C ASN A 35 14.46 -24.08 27.17
N ALA A 36 15.53 -23.46 26.68
CA ALA A 36 15.82 -22.05 26.83
C ALA A 36 16.41 -21.44 25.55
N PHE A 37 16.14 -20.14 25.35
CA PHE A 37 16.80 -19.36 24.30
C PHE A 37 17.05 -17.92 24.75
N SER A 38 18.08 -17.31 24.20
CA SER A 38 18.34 -15.88 24.28
C SER A 38 17.75 -15.18 23.08
N MET A 39 17.13 -14.03 23.28
CA MET A 39 16.66 -13.16 22.22
C MET A 39 17.55 -11.93 22.13
N VAL A 40 18.03 -11.63 20.93
CA VAL A 40 18.69 -10.36 20.65
C VAL A 40 17.62 -9.28 20.58
N ILE A 41 17.78 -8.15 21.30
CA ILE A 41 16.75 -7.10 21.41
C ILE A 41 17.36 -5.72 21.09
N PRO A 42 16.76 -4.93 20.18
CA PRO A 42 17.19 -3.56 19.88
C PRO A 42 16.58 -2.59 20.90
N ALA A 43 16.62 -1.28 20.63
CA ALA A 43 16.02 -0.32 21.56
C ALA A 43 14.50 -0.52 21.62
N ILE A 44 13.91 -0.40 22.81
CA ILE A 44 12.46 -0.47 22.97
C ILE A 44 11.89 0.94 22.97
N LEU A 45 11.18 1.28 21.89
CA LEU A 45 10.84 2.66 21.53
C LEU A 45 9.80 3.30 22.44
N ASP A 46 8.92 2.50 23.02
CA ASP A 46 7.77 2.91 23.83
C ASP A 46 8.01 2.74 25.35
N LEU A 47 9.26 2.63 25.78
CA LEU A 47 9.65 2.73 27.19
C LEU A 47 9.67 4.20 27.65
N ALA A 48 9.19 4.46 28.86
CA ALA A 48 9.16 5.80 29.48
C ALA A 48 10.53 6.52 29.55
N LEU A 49 11.64 5.81 29.30
CA LEU A 49 12.99 6.37 29.20
C LEU A 49 13.23 7.17 27.90
N PHE A 50 12.54 6.84 26.80
CA PHE A 50 12.61 7.58 25.54
C PHE A 50 11.81 8.89 25.60
N ASP A 51 10.70 8.89 26.36
CA ASP A 51 9.86 10.07 26.59
C ASP A 51 10.58 11.15 27.44
N ALA A 52 11.54 10.74 28.27
CA ALA A 52 12.28 11.64 29.18
C ALA A 52 13.58 12.22 28.60
N THR A 53 14.02 11.80 27.41
CA THR A 53 15.36 12.15 26.86
C THR A 53 15.34 12.97 25.58
N ASN A 54 14.17 13.46 25.16
CA ASN A 54 13.98 14.28 23.97
C ASN A 54 14.76 15.62 23.94
N GLU A 55 15.45 16.00 25.02
CA GLU A 55 16.21 17.26 25.07
C GLU A 55 17.74 17.15 25.01
N LEU A 56 18.40 15.97 25.07
CA LEU A 56 19.87 16.01 25.32
C LEU A 56 20.81 14.90 24.77
N ASN A 57 20.43 13.97 23.88
CA ASN A 57 21.42 13.00 23.35
C ASN A 57 21.23 12.60 21.88
N THR A 58 22.24 12.89 21.05
CA THR A 58 22.36 12.48 19.64
C THR A 58 22.49 10.96 19.43
N ASP A 59 22.82 10.20 20.48
CA ASP A 59 22.91 8.74 20.41
C ASP A 59 21.54 8.05 20.48
N VAL A 60 20.52 8.68 21.08
CA VAL A 60 19.15 8.15 21.19
C VAL A 60 18.46 8.12 19.82
N THR A 61 18.74 9.11 18.97
CA THR A 61 18.21 9.23 17.59
C THR A 61 18.75 8.14 16.65
N ARG A 62 19.90 7.54 16.96
CA ARG A 62 20.50 6.45 16.17
C ARG A 62 19.89 5.09 16.45
N TRP A 63 19.35 4.90 17.66
CA TRP A 63 18.72 3.64 18.06
C TRP A 63 17.22 3.61 17.75
N SER A 64 16.59 4.79 17.62
CA SER A 64 15.18 4.89 17.25
C SER A 64 14.87 4.43 15.82
N THR A 65 15.86 4.41 14.92
CA THR A 65 15.67 4.03 13.51
C THR A 65 15.51 2.53 13.27
N TRP A 66 15.93 1.69 14.21
CA TRP A 66 15.88 0.22 14.11
C TRP A 66 15.43 -0.46 15.42
N GLY A 67 14.88 0.33 16.35
CA GLY A 67 14.25 -0.18 17.57
C GLY A 67 12.91 -0.87 17.29
N MET A 68 12.32 -1.46 18.32
CA MET A 68 11.01 -2.10 18.28
C MET A 68 10.14 -1.64 19.45
N THR A 69 8.84 -1.76 19.34
CA THR A 69 7.89 -1.50 20.44
C THR A 69 7.84 -2.67 21.43
N CYS A 70 7.29 -2.45 22.62
CA CYS A 70 6.97 -3.51 23.59
C CYS A 70 6.06 -4.57 22.96
N ARG A 71 5.14 -4.16 22.08
CA ARG A 71 4.23 -5.06 21.36
C ARG A 71 5.00 -5.99 20.41
N GLU A 72 5.92 -5.46 19.63
CA GLU A 72 6.79 -6.24 18.73
C GLU A 72 7.74 -7.15 19.50
N LEU A 73 8.29 -6.67 20.63
CA LEU A 73 9.07 -7.50 21.55
C LEU A 73 8.25 -8.71 22.04
N CYS A 74 7.03 -8.49 22.53
CA CYS A 74 6.14 -9.57 22.96
C CYS A 74 5.82 -10.55 21.82
N HIS A 75 5.61 -10.03 20.60
CA HIS A 75 5.40 -10.85 19.41
C HIS A 75 6.61 -11.76 19.14
N HIS A 76 7.82 -11.22 19.19
CA HIS A 76 9.05 -11.98 18.94
C HIS A 76 9.38 -13.00 20.05
N ILE A 77 9.11 -12.67 21.31
CA ILE A 77 9.18 -13.65 22.42
C ILE A 77 8.25 -14.83 22.11
N ARG A 78 7.01 -14.56 21.70
CA ARG A 78 6.05 -15.60 21.30
C ARG A 78 6.59 -16.47 20.16
N LEU A 79 7.16 -15.87 19.11
CA LEU A 79 7.77 -16.61 18.00
C LEU A 79 8.92 -17.52 18.44
N GLY A 80 9.81 -17.01 19.31
CA GLY A 80 10.90 -17.81 19.88
C GLY A 80 10.38 -19.02 20.67
N LEU A 81 9.34 -18.84 21.50
CA LEU A 81 8.73 -19.93 22.27
C LEU A 81 8.09 -21.00 21.34
N ILE A 82 7.45 -20.58 20.25
CA ILE A 82 6.87 -21.50 19.25
C ILE A 82 7.97 -22.29 18.54
N LYS A 83 9.03 -21.62 18.08
CA LYS A 83 10.17 -22.26 17.42
C LYS A 83 10.83 -23.31 18.34
N MET A 84 10.93 -23.02 19.63
CA MET A 84 11.57 -23.89 20.62
C MET A 84 10.78 -25.18 20.86
N ARG A 85 9.44 -25.14 20.67
CA ARG A 85 8.59 -26.35 20.70
C ARG A 85 8.87 -27.30 19.53
N LYS A 86 9.26 -26.76 18.37
CA LYS A 86 9.52 -27.54 17.15
C LYS A 86 10.94 -28.09 17.12
N GLN A 87 11.91 -27.26 17.52
CA GLN A 87 13.32 -27.63 17.56
C GLN A 87 14.07 -26.80 18.61
N PRO A 88 15.07 -27.38 19.30
CA PRO A 88 15.91 -26.61 20.20
C PRO A 88 16.74 -25.60 19.40
N PHE A 89 16.82 -24.38 19.91
CA PHE A 89 17.72 -23.34 19.44
C PHE A 89 18.08 -22.47 20.64
N PHE A 90 19.23 -21.81 20.60
CA PHE A 90 19.71 -21.03 21.74
C PHE A 90 19.71 -19.52 21.52
N LEU A 91 19.69 -19.06 20.27
CA LEU A 91 19.71 -17.64 19.93
C LEU A 91 18.62 -17.31 18.91
N TYR A 92 17.78 -16.32 19.24
CA TYR A 92 16.77 -15.75 18.38
C TYR A 92 17.16 -14.32 18.01
N ILE A 93 17.37 -14.06 16.73
CA ILE A 93 17.61 -12.73 16.19
C ILE A 93 16.35 -12.35 15.41
N PRO A 94 15.59 -11.35 15.85
CA PRO A 94 14.48 -10.78 15.10
C PRO A 94 14.92 -10.28 13.72
N PRO A 95 14.04 -10.24 12.72
CA PRO A 95 14.34 -9.67 11.42
C PRO A 95 14.51 -8.15 11.56
N TYR A 96 15.75 -7.70 11.68
CA TYR A 96 16.09 -6.28 11.69
C TYR A 96 16.22 -5.74 10.27
N ASP A 97 15.86 -4.47 10.11
CA ASP A 97 16.27 -3.68 8.96
C ASP A 97 17.75 -3.34 9.13
N TRP A 98 18.63 -4.19 8.60
CA TRP A 98 20.08 -4.06 8.75
C TRP A 98 20.62 -2.81 8.07
N ASP A 99 19.94 -2.30 7.03
CA ASP A 99 20.28 -1.05 6.37
C ASP A 99 20.05 0.14 7.32
N LYS A 100 18.92 0.15 8.05
CA LYS A 100 18.68 1.16 9.11
C LYS A 100 19.56 0.97 10.33
N ALA A 101 19.86 -0.28 10.71
CA ALA A 101 20.78 -0.56 11.81
C ALA A 101 22.21 -0.10 11.49
N SER A 102 22.65 -0.19 10.24
CA SER A 102 23.98 0.26 9.79
C SER A 102 24.20 1.76 9.99
N ALA A 103 23.15 2.57 9.87
CA ALA A 103 23.20 4.00 10.12
C ALA A 103 23.47 4.34 11.61
N GLY A 104 23.11 3.43 12.52
CA GLY A 104 23.33 3.58 13.98
C GLY A 104 24.57 2.84 14.52
N LEU A 105 25.03 1.80 13.83
CA LEU A 105 26.22 1.02 14.18
C LEU A 105 27.46 1.74 13.61
N GLY A 106 28.18 2.47 14.45
CA GLY A 106 29.36 3.27 14.03
C GLY A 106 30.31 2.53 13.08
N GLY A 107 30.96 3.27 12.17
CA GLY A 107 31.60 2.75 10.95
C GLY A 107 32.62 1.60 11.12
N SER A 108 33.12 1.35 12.33
CA SER A 108 33.97 0.19 12.64
C SER A 108 33.22 -1.16 12.66
N CYS A 109 31.89 -1.17 12.82
CA CYS A 109 31.09 -2.39 12.89
C CYS A 109 30.51 -2.83 11.54
N ILE A 110 30.50 -1.93 10.55
CA ILE A 110 29.85 -2.14 9.24
C ILE A 110 30.46 -3.35 8.50
N SER A 111 31.78 -3.47 8.47
CA SER A 111 32.47 -4.56 7.76
C SER A 111 32.15 -5.98 8.26
N MET A 112 31.64 -6.12 9.49
CA MET A 112 31.19 -7.42 10.02
C MET A 112 29.79 -7.81 9.52
N PHE A 113 28.98 -6.84 9.11
CA PHE A 113 27.58 -7.01 8.74
C PHE A 113 27.30 -6.73 7.26
N ASP A 114 28.32 -6.43 6.43
CA ASP A 114 28.18 -6.16 4.99
C ASP A 114 27.33 -7.21 4.25
N HIS A 115 27.46 -8.48 4.64
CA HIS A 115 26.70 -9.60 4.06
C HIS A 115 25.19 -9.58 4.38
N LEU A 116 24.75 -8.72 5.30
CA LEU A 116 23.36 -8.53 5.71
C LEU A 116 22.74 -7.24 5.14
N LEU A 117 23.53 -6.38 4.50
CA LEU A 117 23.07 -5.13 3.90
C LEU A 117 22.52 -5.37 2.49
N SER A 118 21.47 -4.62 2.11
CA SER A 118 20.88 -4.73 0.79
C SER A 118 21.75 -4.04 -0.26
N GLY A 119 22.71 -4.80 -0.82
CA GLY A 119 23.43 -4.43 -2.04
C GLY A 119 24.93 -4.17 -1.87
N ALA A 120 25.70 -5.24 -1.64
CA ALA A 120 27.11 -5.27 -2.01
C ALA A 120 27.36 -5.67 -3.48
N ASP A 121 26.32 -6.05 -4.23
CA ASP A 121 26.46 -6.43 -5.65
C ASP A 121 25.30 -5.87 -6.49
N SER A 122 25.51 -4.72 -7.12
CA SER A 122 25.01 -4.31 -8.45
C SER A 122 25.02 -2.78 -8.63
N ALA A 123 26.22 -2.20 -8.69
CA ALA A 123 26.41 -0.93 -9.38
C ALA A 123 26.33 -1.17 -10.90
N GLY A 124 25.23 -0.76 -11.54
CA GLY A 124 25.08 -0.79 -13.00
C GLY A 124 23.67 -1.09 -13.49
N GLY A 125 22.75 -0.13 -13.33
CA GLY A 125 21.43 -0.17 -13.95
C GLY A 125 21.14 1.14 -14.66
N ALA A 126 21.07 1.09 -16.00
CA ALA A 126 20.89 2.24 -16.87
C ALA A 126 19.60 3.03 -16.57
N ALA A 127 19.72 4.36 -16.50
CA ALA A 127 18.61 5.28 -16.31
C ALA A 127 17.67 5.25 -17.53
N GLY A 128 16.39 4.95 -17.27
CA GLY A 128 15.31 5.17 -18.24
C GLY A 128 15.13 6.68 -18.44
N LYS A 129 15.07 7.13 -19.68
CA LYS A 129 14.87 8.53 -20.07
C LYS A 129 13.50 9.02 -19.59
N GLY A 130 13.48 9.69 -18.43
CA GLY A 130 12.38 10.54 -18.00
C GLY A 130 12.31 11.80 -18.88
N ASP A 131 11.13 12.40 -18.96
CA ASP A 131 10.88 13.62 -19.74
C ASP A 131 11.76 14.77 -19.24
N THR A 132 12.80 15.13 -20.01
CA THR A 132 13.82 16.15 -19.69
C THR A 132 13.33 17.58 -19.87
N SER A 133 12.02 17.80 -19.79
CA SER A 133 11.44 19.13 -19.90
C SER A 133 11.84 19.99 -18.69
N GLU A 134 12.26 21.24 -18.94
CA GLU A 134 12.58 22.22 -17.90
C GLU A 134 11.42 22.40 -16.90
N ALA A 135 10.18 22.28 -17.38
CA ALA A 135 8.98 22.36 -16.55
C ALA A 135 8.92 21.23 -15.50
N THR A 136 9.35 20.02 -15.86
CA THR A 136 9.43 18.87 -14.96
C THR A 136 10.46 19.11 -13.86
N ILE A 137 11.66 19.57 -14.23
CA ILE A 137 12.74 19.87 -13.28
C ILE A 137 12.34 21.01 -12.33
N ARG A 138 11.67 22.04 -12.86
CA ARG A 138 11.12 23.15 -12.07
C ARG A 138 10.09 22.65 -11.04
N GLN A 139 9.16 21.78 -11.43
CA GLN A 139 8.18 21.22 -10.50
C GLN A 139 8.81 20.34 -9.42
N ILE A 140 9.83 19.55 -9.76
CA ILE A 140 10.59 18.76 -8.78
C ILE A 140 11.22 19.70 -7.75
N ILE A 141 11.91 20.76 -8.19
CA ILE A 141 12.54 21.71 -7.27
C ILE A 141 11.51 22.40 -6.36
N LEU A 142 10.41 22.89 -6.93
CA LEU A 142 9.32 23.55 -6.19
C LEU A 142 8.65 22.64 -5.15
N SER A 143 8.73 21.31 -5.30
CA SER A 143 8.21 20.38 -4.29
C SER A 143 9.09 20.25 -3.03
N PHE A 144 10.32 20.75 -3.08
CA PHE A 144 11.30 20.68 -1.97
C PHE A 144 11.68 22.05 -1.39
N ILE A 145 11.11 23.14 -1.90
CA ILE A 145 11.32 24.50 -1.40
C ILE A 145 9.97 25.18 -1.14
N ASP A 146 9.87 25.94 -0.06
CA ASP A 146 8.61 26.57 0.36
C ASP A 146 8.42 27.95 -0.30
N VAL A 147 8.21 27.93 -1.63
CA VAL A 147 8.05 29.13 -2.46
C VAL A 147 6.91 28.97 -3.45
N ASN A 148 6.10 30.03 -3.58
CA ASN A 148 5.04 30.09 -4.56
C ASN A 148 5.62 30.08 -5.99
N GLU A 149 4.96 29.37 -6.92
CA GLU A 149 5.44 29.17 -8.30
C GLU A 149 5.69 30.51 -9.03
N ASP A 150 4.89 31.53 -8.72
CA ASP A 150 4.98 32.89 -9.26
C ASP A 150 6.20 33.69 -8.75
N ASP A 151 6.73 33.35 -7.57
CA ASP A 151 7.86 34.01 -6.91
C ASP A 151 9.20 33.29 -7.17
N PHE A 152 9.16 32.16 -7.88
CA PHE A 152 10.32 31.34 -8.19
C PHE A 152 11.04 31.81 -9.46
N SER A 153 12.30 32.24 -9.28
CA SER A 153 13.17 32.73 -10.35
C SER A 153 14.17 31.66 -10.79
N ARG A 154 14.48 31.67 -12.09
CA ARG A 154 15.43 30.74 -12.72
C ARG A 154 16.88 30.98 -12.28
N THR A 155 17.20 32.21 -11.87
CA THR A 155 18.57 32.69 -11.64
C THR A 155 18.88 32.93 -10.16
N THR A 156 17.92 32.68 -9.27
CA THR A 156 18.10 32.89 -7.83
C THR A 156 18.59 31.58 -7.20
N PRO A 157 19.65 31.59 -6.38
CA PRO A 157 20.15 30.39 -5.71
C PRO A 157 19.08 29.68 -4.89
N LEU A 158 19.01 28.35 -4.97
CA LEU A 158 17.99 27.56 -4.25
C LEU A 158 18.08 27.74 -2.72
N THR A 159 19.27 28.01 -2.20
CA THR A 159 19.52 28.36 -0.79
C THR A 159 18.79 29.64 -0.36
N SER A 160 18.58 30.59 -1.29
CA SER A 160 17.83 31.83 -1.02
C SER A 160 16.32 31.58 -0.85
N TYR A 161 15.84 30.41 -1.28
CA TYR A 161 14.45 29.95 -1.14
C TYR A 161 14.27 28.98 0.04
N GLY A 162 15.26 28.88 0.94
CA GLY A 162 15.16 28.07 2.14
C GLY A 162 15.57 26.60 1.98
N LEU A 163 16.26 26.24 0.89
CA LEU A 163 16.82 24.90 0.72
C LEU A 163 17.87 24.62 1.80
N ASP A 164 17.53 23.76 2.76
CA ASP A 164 18.41 23.31 3.83
C ASP A 164 19.07 21.96 3.54
N SER A 165 19.92 21.48 4.46
CA SER A 165 20.63 20.21 4.28
C SER A 165 19.69 19.03 4.08
N LEU A 166 18.58 18.94 4.80
CA LEU A 166 17.66 17.80 4.69
C LEU A 166 16.92 17.81 3.34
N SER A 167 16.41 18.98 2.94
CA SER A 167 15.69 19.20 1.69
C SER A 167 16.61 19.06 0.47
N ALA A 168 17.87 19.50 0.58
CA ALA A 168 18.89 19.26 -0.44
C ALA A 168 19.23 17.77 -0.62
N GLY A 169 19.20 16.99 0.47
CA GLY A 169 19.38 15.53 0.40
C GLY A 169 18.25 14.84 -0.36
N ASN A 170 17.00 15.22 -0.06
CA ASN A 170 15.82 14.68 -0.74
C ASN A 170 15.73 15.14 -2.21
N LEU A 171 16.07 16.40 -2.49
CA LEU A 171 16.13 16.95 -3.85
C LEU A 171 17.23 16.26 -4.69
N SER A 172 18.39 15.97 -4.11
CA SER A 172 19.46 15.19 -4.75
C SER A 172 18.95 13.81 -5.19
N VAL A 173 18.17 13.12 -4.35
CA VAL A 173 17.58 11.82 -4.66
C VAL A 173 16.53 11.94 -5.77
N ALA A 174 15.65 12.95 -5.71
CA ALA A 174 14.59 13.17 -6.69
C ALA A 174 15.13 13.54 -8.08
N LEU A 175 16.27 14.23 -8.15
CA LEU A 175 16.92 14.61 -9.41
C LEU A 175 17.77 13.47 -10.01
N ARG A 176 18.07 12.38 -9.28
CA ARG A 176 18.92 11.26 -9.77
C ARG A 176 18.56 10.71 -11.15
N PRO A 177 17.27 10.59 -11.56
CA PRO A 177 16.93 10.12 -12.90
C PRO A 177 17.38 11.06 -14.02
N TYR A 178 17.67 12.32 -13.71
CA TYR A 178 17.99 13.39 -14.66
C TYR A 178 19.43 13.91 -14.51
N LEU A 179 19.91 14.04 -13.27
CA LEU A 179 21.24 14.57 -12.94
C LEU A 179 21.74 13.96 -11.62
N GLN A 180 22.96 13.40 -11.64
CA GLN A 180 23.64 13.05 -10.38
C GLN A 180 24.31 14.30 -9.80
N ILE A 181 23.70 14.86 -8.77
CA ILE A 181 24.22 16.02 -8.03
C ILE A 181 24.28 15.72 -6.54
N ALA A 182 25.41 16.00 -5.90
CA ALA A 182 25.58 15.78 -4.46
C ALA A 182 24.87 16.87 -3.65
N GLN A 183 24.38 16.52 -2.46
CA GLN A 183 23.76 17.45 -1.50
C GLN A 183 24.59 18.74 -1.28
N MET A 184 25.91 18.61 -1.13
CA MET A 184 26.82 19.75 -0.94
C MET A 184 26.87 20.69 -2.15
N GLN A 185 26.60 20.19 -3.36
CA GLN A 185 26.55 21.00 -4.59
C GLN A 185 25.21 21.71 -4.73
N LEU A 186 24.12 21.12 -4.22
CA LEU A 186 22.82 21.81 -4.15
C LEU A 186 22.82 22.97 -3.15
N LEU A 187 23.70 22.90 -2.14
CA LEU A 187 23.89 23.95 -1.14
C LEU A 187 24.94 25.01 -1.55
N SER A 188 25.59 24.87 -2.71
CA SER A 188 26.63 25.79 -3.20
C SER A 188 26.09 26.79 -4.22
N ASP A 189 25.08 27.58 -3.82
CA ASP A 189 24.45 28.66 -4.59
C ASP A 189 24.00 28.29 -6.02
N ILE A 190 23.56 27.04 -6.23
CA ILE A 190 23.08 26.56 -7.53
C ILE A 190 21.69 27.12 -7.86
N THR A 191 21.41 27.34 -9.14
CA THR A 191 20.10 27.83 -9.65
C THR A 191 19.38 26.76 -10.50
N LEU A 192 18.10 26.99 -10.83
CA LEU A 192 17.39 26.13 -11.79
C LEU A 192 18.09 26.14 -13.16
N GLU A 193 18.59 27.30 -13.61
CA GLU A 193 19.31 27.43 -14.88
C GLU A 193 20.58 26.57 -14.90
N ASP A 194 21.33 26.52 -13.80
CA ASP A 194 22.53 25.68 -13.69
C ASP A 194 22.20 24.19 -13.74
N ILE A 195 21.14 23.75 -13.05
CA ILE A 195 20.73 22.33 -13.04
C ILE A 195 20.26 21.91 -14.44
N VAL A 196 19.48 22.75 -15.12
CA VAL A 196 19.03 22.49 -16.49
C VAL A 196 20.21 22.50 -17.46
N GLY A 197 21.17 23.41 -17.30
CA GLY A 197 22.42 23.44 -18.06
C GLY A 197 23.28 22.20 -17.86
N LEU A 198 23.40 21.71 -16.62
CA LEU A 198 24.11 20.48 -16.29
C LEU A 198 23.45 19.25 -16.93
N ILE A 199 22.12 19.17 -16.93
CA ILE A 199 21.35 18.12 -17.61
C ILE A 199 21.57 18.18 -19.13
N ALA A 200 21.56 19.37 -19.72
CA ALA A 200 21.78 19.55 -21.15
C ALA A 200 23.23 19.17 -21.56
N SER A 201 24.22 19.51 -20.75
CA SER A 201 25.63 19.14 -20.97
C SER A 201 25.91 17.65 -20.74
N SER A 202 25.18 16.99 -19.83
CA SER A 202 25.31 15.54 -19.58
C SER A 202 24.65 14.67 -20.67
N GLY A 203 23.90 15.30 -21.59
CA GLY A 203 23.21 14.66 -22.72
C GLY A 203 23.83 14.94 -24.10
N GLY A 204 24.98 15.62 -24.15
CA GLY A 204 25.62 16.05 -25.39
C GLY A 204 27.14 15.95 -25.34
N ASP A 205 27.66 14.72 -25.26
CA ASP A 205 29.02 14.38 -25.65
C ASP A 205 28.92 13.17 -26.58
N ASP A 206 28.80 13.45 -27.89
CA ASP A 206 29.22 12.60 -29.01
C ASP A 206 28.97 13.36 -30.33
N ASP A 207 29.55 14.57 -30.47
CA ASP A 207 29.86 15.12 -31.80
C ASP A 207 30.88 16.26 -31.70
N GLU A 208 32.16 15.95 -31.93
CA GLU A 208 33.03 16.63 -32.91
C GLU A 208 34.50 16.26 -32.68
N GLY A 209 35.07 15.51 -33.62
CA GLY A 209 36.47 15.12 -33.65
C GLY A 209 36.88 14.57 -35.01
N SER A 210 36.99 15.48 -35.98
CA SER A 210 37.49 15.25 -37.34
C SER A 210 38.78 14.41 -37.44
N GLY A 211 38.83 13.43 -38.35
CA GLY A 211 40.09 12.84 -38.82
C GLY A 211 40.01 11.47 -39.54
N GLY A 212 39.85 11.53 -40.87
CA GLY A 212 40.14 10.53 -41.93
C GLY A 212 40.47 9.06 -41.62
N GLY A 213 39.77 8.15 -42.32
CA GLY A 213 40.18 6.76 -42.52
C GLY A 213 39.15 5.93 -43.30
N ASP A 214 39.58 5.38 -44.42
CA ASP A 214 38.81 4.73 -45.49
C ASP A 214 38.25 3.31 -45.14
N SER A 215 37.24 2.90 -45.92
CA SER A 215 36.86 1.53 -46.32
C SER A 215 35.64 0.76 -45.71
N SER A 216 34.77 0.39 -46.67
CA SER A 216 33.89 -0.80 -46.81
C SER A 216 32.62 -0.99 -45.95
N ASP A 217 31.50 -0.52 -46.51
CA ASP A 217 30.34 -1.30 -46.98
C ASP A 217 29.96 -2.60 -46.23
N LEU A 218 28.80 -2.58 -45.57
CA LEU A 218 27.82 -3.68 -45.51
C LEU A 218 26.48 -3.14 -44.97
N SER A 219 25.55 -2.91 -45.88
CA SER A 219 24.18 -2.46 -45.61
C SER A 219 23.27 -3.64 -45.25
N LEU A 220 22.52 -3.53 -44.15
CA LEU A 220 21.38 -4.41 -43.82
C LEU A 220 20.05 -3.71 -44.20
N PRO A 221 19.06 -4.44 -44.73
CA PRO A 221 17.83 -3.83 -45.25
C PRO A 221 16.90 -3.36 -44.12
N PRO A 222 16.04 -2.35 -44.36
CA PRO A 222 15.08 -1.90 -43.36
C PRO A 222 13.96 -2.93 -43.17
N ILE A 223 13.66 -3.24 -41.91
CA ILE A 223 12.50 -4.03 -41.49
C ILE A 223 11.23 -3.24 -41.83
N PRO A 224 10.20 -3.84 -42.47
CA PRO A 224 9.01 -3.11 -42.89
C PRO A 224 8.20 -2.65 -41.68
N THR A 225 8.00 -1.33 -41.58
CA THR A 225 7.09 -0.68 -40.63
C THR A 225 5.66 -1.06 -40.96
N ILE A 226 5.03 -1.85 -40.09
CA ILE A 226 3.57 -2.05 -40.08
C ILE A 226 2.94 -0.70 -39.68
N PRO A 227 2.03 -0.12 -40.48
CA PRO A 227 1.39 1.14 -40.12
C PRO A 227 0.52 0.95 -38.88
N ARG A 228 0.80 1.70 -37.81
CA ARG A 228 -0.10 1.87 -36.66
C ARG A 228 -1.40 2.45 -37.20
N GLN A 229 -2.49 1.67 -37.16
CA GLN A 229 -3.83 2.16 -37.45
C GLN A 229 -4.22 3.22 -36.42
N ASP A 230 -4.77 4.33 -36.92
CA ASP A 230 -5.20 5.49 -36.17
C ASP A 230 -6.12 5.13 -34.99
N HIS A 231 -5.67 5.41 -33.77
CA HIS A 231 -6.49 5.31 -32.57
C HIS A 231 -7.58 6.39 -32.60
N HIS A 232 -8.82 6.00 -32.89
CA HIS A 232 -9.98 6.83 -32.60
C HIS A 232 -9.99 7.25 -31.11
N GLN A 233 -9.82 8.56 -30.89
CA GLN A 233 -10.14 9.38 -29.70
C GLN A 233 -10.44 8.61 -28.40
N ILE A 234 -9.42 8.04 -27.76
CA ILE A 234 -9.54 7.54 -26.38
C ILE A 234 -9.53 8.76 -25.46
N LYS A 235 -10.66 9.05 -24.81
CA LYS A 235 -10.75 10.11 -23.80
C LYS A 235 -10.43 9.54 -22.42
N ARG A 236 -9.36 10.06 -21.79
CA ARG A 236 -8.96 9.74 -20.41
C ARG A 236 -9.51 10.79 -19.43
N PHE A 237 -9.78 10.37 -18.20
CA PHE A 237 -10.25 11.26 -17.13
C PHE A 237 -9.16 12.23 -16.64
N ASP A 238 -9.57 13.44 -16.26
CA ASP A 238 -8.72 14.45 -15.61
C ASP A 238 -8.79 14.32 -14.09
N TRP A 239 -7.69 13.86 -13.49
CA TRP A 239 -7.57 13.58 -12.07
C TRP A 239 -7.72 14.80 -11.15
N LYS A 240 -7.70 16.02 -11.70
CA LYS A 240 -7.98 17.25 -10.93
C LYS A 240 -9.44 17.35 -10.48
N ARG A 241 -10.35 16.52 -11.01
CA ARG A 241 -11.80 16.57 -10.76
C ARG A 241 -12.33 15.46 -9.84
N LEU A 242 -11.50 14.93 -8.95
CA LEU A 242 -11.93 13.86 -8.05
C LEU A 242 -12.97 14.32 -7.02
N ASN A 243 -13.86 13.39 -6.66
CA ASN A 243 -14.86 13.49 -5.60
C ASN A 243 -15.83 14.69 -5.70
N GLN A 244 -16.03 15.25 -6.89
CA GLN A 244 -16.93 16.39 -7.11
C GLN A 244 -18.42 15.99 -7.00
N PRO A 245 -19.28 16.88 -6.47
CA PRO A 245 -20.74 16.72 -6.49
C PRO A 245 -21.28 16.28 -7.86
N GLY A 246 -22.14 15.25 -7.87
CA GLY A 246 -22.74 14.72 -9.10
C GLY A 246 -21.80 13.88 -10.00
N GLU A 247 -20.52 13.72 -9.64
CA GLU A 247 -19.54 12.94 -10.40
C GLU A 247 -19.27 11.55 -9.79
N THR A 248 -20.30 10.91 -9.23
CA THR A 248 -20.20 9.59 -8.58
C THR A 248 -19.69 8.51 -9.54
N VAL A 249 -20.10 8.54 -10.83
CA VAL A 249 -19.66 7.58 -11.86
C VAL A 249 -18.80 8.29 -12.89
N ILE A 250 -17.53 7.89 -12.97
CA ILE A 250 -16.50 8.47 -13.83
C ILE A 250 -16.13 7.49 -14.93
N ARG A 251 -16.04 7.98 -16.17
CA ARG A 251 -15.47 7.23 -17.29
C ARG A 251 -13.96 7.44 -17.30
N LEU A 252 -13.23 6.57 -16.60
CA LEU A 252 -11.76 6.59 -16.55
C LEU A 252 -11.19 6.40 -17.96
N ILE A 253 -11.78 5.50 -18.74
CA ILE A 253 -11.51 5.27 -20.15
C ILE A 253 -12.85 5.16 -20.87
N ASP A 254 -13.13 6.09 -21.78
CA ASP A 254 -14.33 6.03 -22.62
C ASP A 254 -13.99 5.50 -24.02
N ARG A 255 -14.40 4.26 -24.30
CA ARG A 255 -14.21 3.60 -25.60
C ARG A 255 -15.56 3.10 -26.13
N PRO A 256 -16.18 3.84 -27.05
CA PRO A 256 -17.47 3.46 -27.63
C PRO A 256 -17.49 2.02 -28.18
N GLY A 257 -18.61 1.33 -28.01
CA GLY A 257 -18.80 -0.04 -28.51
C GLY A 257 -18.26 -1.14 -27.60
N THR A 258 -17.64 -0.81 -26.47
CA THR A 258 -17.20 -1.79 -25.45
C THR A 258 -18.11 -1.77 -24.22
N ILE A 259 -18.27 -2.92 -23.56
CA ILE A 259 -19.00 -3.00 -22.28
C ILE A 259 -18.05 -2.54 -21.16
N PRO A 260 -18.37 -1.47 -20.42
CA PRO A 260 -17.47 -0.96 -19.40
C PRO A 260 -17.34 -1.93 -18.23
N LEU A 261 -16.11 -2.11 -17.74
CA LEU A 261 -15.89 -2.61 -16.40
C LEU A 261 -16.08 -1.45 -15.42
N ILE A 262 -17.00 -1.61 -14.47
CA ILE A 262 -17.35 -0.58 -13.48
C ILE A 262 -16.77 -1.01 -12.13
N LEU A 263 -15.75 -0.29 -11.64
CA LEU A 263 -15.07 -0.58 -10.37
C LEU A 263 -15.50 0.39 -9.27
N THR A 264 -15.87 -0.12 -8.09
CA THR A 264 -16.07 0.73 -6.90
C THR A 264 -14.75 1.19 -6.30
N HIS A 265 -14.71 2.35 -5.66
CA HIS A 265 -13.54 2.90 -4.96
C HIS A 265 -12.95 1.97 -3.87
N GLY A 266 -11.75 2.26 -3.37
CA GLY A 266 -11.17 1.59 -2.18
C GLY A 266 -11.66 2.19 -0.86
N GLY A 267 -11.00 1.88 0.26
CA GLY A 267 -11.34 2.44 1.58
C GLY A 267 -11.34 3.98 1.62
N GLY A 268 -10.44 4.62 0.88
CA GLY A 268 -10.32 6.08 0.79
C GLY A 268 -11.36 6.80 -0.09
N GLY A 269 -12.32 6.10 -0.68
CA GLY A 269 -13.45 6.72 -1.39
C GLY A 269 -13.14 7.34 -2.77
N ASN A 270 -11.90 7.28 -3.24
CA ASN A 270 -11.47 7.86 -4.52
C ASN A 270 -10.98 6.78 -5.51
N LEU A 271 -10.61 7.23 -6.72
CA LEU A 271 -10.23 6.36 -7.84
C LEU A 271 -8.73 6.40 -8.19
N LEU A 272 -7.90 7.08 -7.39
CA LEU A 272 -6.48 7.29 -7.72
C LEU A 272 -5.72 5.98 -7.93
N THR A 273 -6.07 4.94 -7.17
CA THR A 273 -5.45 3.61 -7.29
C THR A 273 -5.64 2.99 -8.69
N TYR A 274 -6.61 3.44 -9.47
CA TYR A 274 -6.89 2.95 -10.81
C TYR A 274 -6.17 3.74 -11.91
N MET A 275 -5.40 4.78 -11.56
CA MET A 275 -4.65 5.58 -12.54
C MET A 275 -3.77 4.71 -13.45
N PRO A 276 -2.99 3.74 -12.95
CA PRO A 276 -2.16 2.88 -13.80
C PRO A 276 -2.95 2.06 -14.82
N LEU A 277 -4.21 1.69 -14.50
CA LEU A 277 -5.05 0.95 -15.43
C LEU A 277 -5.38 1.75 -16.70
N GLN A 278 -5.34 3.09 -16.67
CA GLN A 278 -5.57 3.91 -17.88
C GLN A 278 -4.52 3.73 -18.97
N GLU A 279 -3.35 3.20 -18.62
CA GLU A 279 -2.25 2.92 -19.54
C GLU A 279 -2.36 1.54 -20.16
N HIS A 280 -2.93 0.57 -19.42
CA HIS A 280 -2.94 -0.84 -19.79
C HIS A 280 -4.29 -1.36 -20.30
N PHE A 281 -5.42 -0.68 -20.00
CA PHE A 281 -6.74 -1.08 -20.48
C PHE A 281 -7.04 -0.62 -21.93
N ASN A 282 -7.63 -1.53 -22.68
CA ASN A 282 -8.08 -1.42 -24.06
C ASN A 282 -9.60 -1.33 -24.24
N THR A 283 -10.38 -1.57 -23.20
CA THR A 283 -11.84 -1.45 -23.17
C THR A 283 -12.30 -0.30 -22.29
N SER A 284 -13.60 0.03 -22.30
CA SER A 284 -14.14 1.05 -21.40
C SER A 284 -13.93 0.63 -19.94
N LEU A 285 -13.46 1.58 -19.13
CA LEU A 285 -13.23 1.42 -17.70
C LEU A 285 -13.89 2.59 -16.99
N TRP A 286 -14.82 2.28 -16.10
CA TRP A 286 -15.54 3.26 -15.30
C TRP A 286 -15.21 3.05 -13.83
N GLY A 287 -15.21 4.12 -13.06
CA GLY A 287 -15.01 4.11 -11.61
C GLY A 287 -16.21 4.72 -10.89
N VAL A 288 -16.54 4.17 -9.73
CA VAL A 288 -17.55 4.71 -8.82
C VAL A 288 -16.84 5.26 -7.60
N GLN A 289 -16.92 6.58 -7.41
CA GLN A 289 -16.28 7.29 -6.31
C GLN A 289 -17.29 7.81 -5.32
N VAL A 290 -16.80 8.14 -4.13
CA VAL A 290 -17.56 8.88 -3.12
C VAL A 290 -17.74 10.32 -3.58
N THR A 291 -18.95 10.85 -3.41
CA THR A 291 -19.24 12.28 -3.52
C THR A 291 -19.98 12.72 -2.27
N PRO A 292 -20.14 14.04 -2.01
CA PRO A 292 -20.84 14.53 -0.82
C PRO A 292 -22.27 13.99 -0.65
N GLU A 293 -22.91 13.53 -1.73
CA GLU A 293 -24.27 12.96 -1.71
C GLU A 293 -24.30 11.46 -1.42
N THR A 294 -23.14 10.78 -1.36
CA THR A 294 -23.09 9.35 -1.08
C THR A 294 -23.66 9.06 0.31
N PRO A 295 -24.72 8.24 0.44
CA PRO A 295 -25.25 7.85 1.73
C PRO A 295 -24.35 6.80 2.40
N TRP A 296 -24.28 6.85 3.73
CA TRP A 296 -23.34 6.05 4.53
C TRP A 296 -23.98 5.21 5.63
N ASP A 297 -25.28 5.38 5.87
CA ASP A 297 -25.99 4.74 6.97
C ASP A 297 -25.97 3.22 6.83
N THR A 298 -26.14 2.72 5.61
CA THR A 298 -26.14 1.28 5.32
C THR A 298 -25.44 0.92 4.00
N VAL A 299 -24.85 -0.27 3.93
CA VAL A 299 -24.31 -0.84 2.67
C VAL A 299 -25.40 -0.89 1.59
N HIS A 300 -26.66 -1.10 1.97
CA HIS A 300 -27.78 -1.13 1.03
C HIS A 300 -28.01 0.21 0.35
N GLU A 301 -28.07 1.30 1.12
CA GLU A 301 -28.32 2.64 0.59
C GLU A 301 -27.16 3.12 -0.27
N THR A 302 -25.92 2.88 0.15
CA THR A 302 -24.74 3.19 -0.67
C THR A 302 -24.79 2.44 -2.00
N ALA A 303 -25.05 1.12 -1.97
CA ALA A 303 -25.16 0.32 -3.18
C ALA A 303 -26.34 0.73 -4.06
N LYS A 304 -27.48 1.11 -3.48
CA LYS A 304 -28.65 1.59 -4.23
C LYS A 304 -28.36 2.93 -4.90
N PHE A 305 -27.68 3.84 -4.20
CA PHE A 305 -27.23 5.10 -4.76
C PHE A 305 -26.29 4.88 -5.96
N TYR A 306 -25.31 3.97 -5.83
CA TYR A 306 -24.42 3.62 -6.94
C TYR A 306 -25.18 2.98 -8.11
N TYR A 307 -26.12 2.08 -7.83
CA TYR A 307 -27.00 1.50 -8.85
C TYR A 307 -27.69 2.62 -9.64
N ASP A 308 -28.34 3.56 -8.97
CA ASP A 308 -29.08 4.64 -9.62
C ASP A 308 -28.17 5.51 -10.50
N ARG A 309 -27.00 5.93 -9.98
CA ARG A 309 -26.02 6.72 -10.74
C ARG A 309 -25.47 5.95 -11.95
N ILE A 310 -25.27 4.64 -11.84
CA ILE A 310 -24.85 3.81 -12.97
C ILE A 310 -25.98 3.71 -14.01
N LYS A 311 -27.23 3.48 -13.59
CA LYS A 311 -28.38 3.34 -14.50
C LYS A 311 -28.71 4.64 -15.23
N GLU A 312 -28.45 5.80 -14.63
CA GLU A 312 -28.57 7.09 -15.32
C GLU A 312 -27.63 7.21 -16.52
N GLN A 313 -26.40 6.73 -16.39
CA GLN A 313 -25.42 6.78 -17.48
C GLN A 313 -25.50 5.58 -18.44
N ARG A 314 -25.94 4.42 -17.94
CA ARG A 314 -26.09 3.17 -18.70
C ARG A 314 -27.40 2.46 -18.28
N PRO A 315 -28.54 2.83 -18.88
CA PRO A 315 -29.84 2.26 -18.53
C PRO A 315 -29.99 0.77 -18.83
N ASN A 316 -29.23 0.25 -19.79
CA ASN A 316 -29.33 -1.14 -20.26
C ASN A 316 -27.98 -1.87 -20.16
N GLY A 317 -28.06 -3.15 -19.79
CA GLY A 317 -26.91 -4.06 -19.74
C GLY A 317 -26.42 -4.53 -21.12
N PRO A 318 -25.55 -5.55 -21.16
CA PRO A 318 -24.98 -6.23 -19.99
C PRO A 318 -24.01 -5.32 -19.20
N TYR A 319 -23.74 -5.71 -17.95
CA TYR A 319 -22.84 -5.00 -17.03
C TYR A 319 -21.65 -5.88 -16.62
N ARG A 320 -20.50 -5.24 -16.39
CA ARG A 320 -19.31 -5.83 -15.76
C ARG A 320 -19.02 -4.99 -14.51
N ILE A 321 -19.04 -5.61 -13.34
CA ILE A 321 -18.97 -4.89 -12.05
C ILE A 321 -17.83 -5.46 -11.21
N GLY A 322 -17.11 -4.58 -10.52
CA GLY A 322 -16.03 -4.97 -9.63
C GLY A 322 -15.97 -4.20 -8.33
N GLY A 323 -15.47 -4.87 -7.29
CA GLY A 323 -15.15 -4.26 -6.00
C GLY A 323 -13.66 -4.27 -5.71
N TYR A 324 -13.18 -3.28 -4.97
CA TYR A 324 -11.80 -3.19 -4.49
C TYR A 324 -11.77 -2.86 -3.00
N CYS A 325 -10.90 -3.57 -2.26
CA CYS A 325 -10.68 -3.30 -0.85
C CYS A 325 -12.01 -3.31 -0.06
N ALA A 326 -12.14 -2.46 0.95
CA ALA A 326 -13.28 -2.40 1.86
C ALA A 326 -14.64 -2.16 1.18
N SER A 327 -14.68 -1.60 -0.04
CA SER A 327 -15.94 -1.44 -0.78
C SER A 327 -16.49 -2.75 -1.37
N ALA A 328 -15.77 -3.86 -1.20
CA ALA A 328 -16.22 -5.19 -1.62
C ALA A 328 -17.65 -5.53 -1.17
N LEU A 329 -18.01 -5.22 0.08
CA LEU A 329 -19.37 -5.46 0.58
C LEU A 329 -20.41 -4.64 -0.18
N ILE A 330 -20.08 -3.40 -0.53
CA ILE A 330 -20.93 -2.55 -1.36
C ILE A 330 -21.07 -3.17 -2.75
N ALA A 331 -19.98 -3.67 -3.34
CA ALA A 331 -20.02 -4.34 -4.64
C ALA A 331 -20.89 -5.61 -4.63
N TYR A 332 -20.83 -6.45 -3.60
CA TYR A 332 -21.74 -7.60 -3.44
C TYR A 332 -23.20 -7.17 -3.39
N LYS A 333 -23.50 -6.15 -2.58
CA LYS A 333 -24.87 -5.63 -2.47
C LYS A 333 -25.33 -4.99 -3.78
N LEU A 334 -24.45 -4.28 -4.48
CA LEU A 334 -24.71 -3.67 -5.78
C LEU A 334 -25.06 -4.74 -6.82
N VAL A 335 -24.22 -5.77 -6.95
CA VAL A 335 -24.47 -6.92 -7.83
C VAL A 335 -25.79 -7.60 -7.49
N TYR A 336 -26.10 -7.78 -6.21
CA TYR A 336 -27.38 -8.33 -5.78
C TYR A 336 -28.57 -7.46 -6.21
N ILE A 337 -28.47 -6.13 -6.13
CA ILE A 337 -29.50 -5.20 -6.60
C ILE A 337 -29.71 -5.33 -8.12
N PHE A 338 -28.63 -5.28 -8.91
CA PHE A 338 -28.70 -5.48 -10.37
C PHE A 338 -29.35 -6.83 -10.72
N GLN A 339 -28.88 -7.92 -10.10
CA GLN A 339 -29.44 -9.26 -10.30
C GLN A 339 -30.94 -9.31 -9.97
N SER A 340 -31.35 -8.69 -8.85
CA SER A 340 -32.76 -8.67 -8.41
C SER A 340 -33.64 -7.81 -9.30
N ALA A 341 -33.07 -6.80 -9.98
CA ALA A 341 -33.74 -6.00 -10.99
C ALA A 341 -33.85 -6.69 -12.36
N GLY A 342 -33.26 -7.90 -12.51
CA GLY A 342 -33.24 -8.63 -13.77
C GLY A 342 -32.19 -8.13 -14.77
N ASP A 343 -31.25 -7.28 -14.32
CA ASP A 343 -30.14 -6.82 -15.16
C ASP A 343 -29.10 -7.93 -15.37
N GLU A 344 -28.61 -8.07 -16.60
CA GLU A 344 -27.58 -9.05 -16.94
C GLU A 344 -26.19 -8.57 -16.52
N ILE A 345 -25.49 -9.37 -15.70
CA ILE A 345 -24.09 -9.16 -15.35
C ILE A 345 -23.24 -10.26 -15.97
N THR A 346 -22.32 -9.89 -16.86
CA THR A 346 -21.44 -10.81 -17.58
C THR A 346 -20.10 -11.03 -16.89
N GLN A 347 -19.73 -10.16 -15.95
CA GLN A 347 -18.51 -10.29 -15.16
C GLN A 347 -18.68 -9.67 -13.77
N PHE A 348 -18.34 -10.43 -12.73
CA PHE A 348 -18.21 -9.93 -11.36
C PHE A 348 -16.79 -10.18 -10.86
N VAL A 349 -16.06 -9.10 -10.56
CA VAL A 349 -14.68 -9.15 -10.11
C VAL A 349 -14.52 -8.64 -8.68
N MET A 350 -13.56 -9.18 -7.95
CA MET A 350 -13.16 -8.68 -6.64
C MET A 350 -11.64 -8.56 -6.59
N LEU A 351 -11.16 -7.40 -6.13
CA LEU A 351 -9.75 -7.03 -6.12
C LEU A 351 -9.27 -6.92 -4.68
N ASP A 352 -8.40 -7.85 -4.31
CA ASP A 352 -7.69 -7.93 -3.03
C ASP A 352 -8.57 -7.73 -1.78
N PHE A 353 -9.76 -8.34 -1.78
CA PHE A 353 -10.64 -8.29 -0.63
C PHE A 353 -11.69 -9.39 -0.65
N SER A 354 -12.28 -9.70 0.51
CA SER A 354 -13.48 -10.52 0.58
C SER A 354 -14.29 -10.26 1.84
N PRO A 355 -15.62 -10.49 1.78
CA PRO A 355 -16.50 -10.36 2.95
C PRO A 355 -16.03 -11.14 4.18
N ALA A 356 -15.29 -12.24 4.03
CA ALA A 356 -14.84 -13.07 5.15
C ALA A 356 -13.77 -12.40 6.03
N ILE A 357 -13.06 -11.39 5.53
CA ILE A 357 -12.05 -10.64 6.31
C ILE A 357 -12.69 -10.06 7.58
N PHE A 358 -13.92 -9.62 7.44
CA PHE A 358 -14.71 -8.95 8.46
C PHE A 358 -15.26 -9.88 9.55
N THR A 359 -15.19 -11.20 9.36
CA THR A 359 -15.52 -12.20 10.38
C THR A 359 -14.26 -12.76 11.04
N SER A 360 -13.09 -12.15 10.79
CA SER A 360 -11.88 -12.50 11.50
C SER A 360 -12.03 -12.25 13.00
N TYR A 361 -11.26 -13.01 13.76
CA TYR A 361 -11.14 -12.83 15.21
C TYR A 361 -10.83 -11.36 15.58
N HIS A 362 -9.98 -10.68 14.81
CA HIS A 362 -9.65 -9.27 15.02
C HIS A 362 -10.87 -8.35 14.96
N PHE A 363 -11.74 -8.51 13.96
CA PHE A 363 -12.94 -7.67 13.86
C PHE A 363 -13.98 -8.04 14.91
N THR A 364 -14.18 -9.33 15.17
CA THR A 364 -15.16 -9.78 16.18
C THR A 364 -14.78 -9.36 17.59
N GLU A 365 -13.49 -9.39 17.94
CA GLU A 365 -13.01 -8.88 19.23
C GLU A 365 -13.10 -7.36 19.34
N ALA A 366 -13.04 -6.66 18.21
CA ALA A 366 -13.20 -5.21 18.18
C ALA A 366 -14.65 -4.75 18.36
N ILE A 367 -15.63 -5.66 18.33
CA ILE A 367 -17.04 -5.36 18.65
C ILE A 367 -17.17 -5.19 20.16
N ASP A 368 -16.86 -3.98 20.62
CA ASP A 368 -16.96 -3.58 22.03
C ASP A 368 -18.38 -3.08 22.41
N GLU A 369 -18.57 -2.83 23.71
CA GLU A 369 -19.84 -2.31 24.25
C GLU A 369 -20.21 -0.92 23.70
N GLU A 370 -19.23 -0.12 23.26
CA GLU A 370 -19.49 1.16 22.63
C GLU A 370 -20.15 0.97 21.26
N MET A 371 -19.57 0.10 20.43
CA MET A 371 -20.11 -0.25 19.12
C MET A 371 -21.50 -0.88 19.24
N ILE A 372 -21.70 -1.78 20.21
CA ILE A 372 -23.01 -2.42 20.47
C ILE A 372 -24.06 -1.37 20.85
N ARG A 373 -23.74 -0.46 21.75
CA ARG A 373 -24.65 0.60 22.22
C ARG A 373 -24.97 1.61 21.12
N ALA A 374 -23.94 2.05 20.38
CA ALA A 374 -24.07 3.09 19.36
C ALA A 374 -24.59 2.56 18.02
N LYS A 375 -24.50 1.24 17.79
CA LYS A 375 -24.72 0.59 16.47
C LYS A 375 -23.89 1.24 15.34
N SER A 376 -22.69 1.66 15.70
CA SER A 376 -21.76 2.41 14.85
C SER A 376 -20.34 2.01 15.27
N PRO A 377 -19.35 1.97 14.36
CA PRO A 377 -17.99 1.55 14.70
C PRO A 377 -17.39 2.41 15.82
N SER A 378 -16.85 1.75 16.85
CA SER A 378 -16.07 2.42 17.89
C SER A 378 -14.70 2.85 17.35
N LYS A 379 -13.97 3.68 18.12
CA LYS A 379 -12.59 4.03 17.76
C LYS A 379 -11.72 2.78 17.61
N ASN A 380 -11.84 1.83 18.54
CA ASN A 380 -11.10 0.57 18.52
C ASN A 380 -11.39 -0.26 17.26
N PHE A 381 -12.65 -0.30 16.82
CA PHE A 381 -13.03 -0.97 15.59
C PHE A 381 -12.37 -0.36 14.35
N ILE A 382 -12.36 0.97 14.25
CA ILE A 382 -11.64 1.67 13.19
C ILE A 382 -10.13 1.45 13.29
N THR A 383 -9.57 1.45 14.50
CA THR A 383 -8.16 1.12 14.74
C THR A 383 -7.80 -0.26 14.18
N VAL A 384 -8.62 -1.29 14.41
CA VAL A 384 -8.39 -2.63 13.83
C VAL A 384 -8.47 -2.62 12.31
N ALA A 385 -9.41 -1.86 11.73
CA ALA A 385 -9.50 -1.70 10.28
C ALA A 385 -8.27 -0.98 9.68
N LEU A 386 -7.66 -0.04 10.40
CA LEU A 386 -6.42 0.63 9.95
C LEU A 386 -5.22 -0.31 10.04
N HIS A 387 -5.10 -1.12 11.09
CA HIS A 387 -4.06 -2.16 11.15
C HIS A 387 -4.20 -3.18 10.01
N LEU A 388 -5.44 -3.51 9.63
CA LEU A 388 -5.69 -4.31 8.42
C LEU A 388 -5.10 -3.63 7.19
N MET A 389 -5.38 -2.34 7.00
CA MET A 389 -4.87 -1.57 5.88
C MET A 389 -3.33 -1.55 5.87
N ASP A 390 -2.68 -1.28 7.01
CA ASP A 390 -1.22 -1.36 7.14
C ASP A 390 -0.69 -2.69 6.66
N LYS A 391 -1.28 -3.79 7.16
CA LYS A 391 -0.86 -5.13 6.78
C LYS A 391 -1.04 -5.39 5.30
N MET A 392 -2.16 -5.00 4.71
CA MET A 392 -2.37 -5.13 3.27
C MET A 392 -1.32 -4.36 2.46
N THR A 393 -0.89 -3.20 2.96
CA THR A 393 0.07 -2.30 2.28
C THR A 393 1.53 -2.49 2.69
N GLU A 394 1.84 -3.36 3.65
CA GLU A 394 3.19 -3.55 4.21
C GLU A 394 4.21 -3.91 3.12
N LEU A 395 3.76 -4.68 2.14
CA LEU A 395 4.56 -5.18 1.02
C LEU A 395 4.44 -4.32 -0.25
N ASP A 396 3.68 -3.21 -0.20
CA ASP A 396 3.73 -2.21 -1.27
C ASP A 396 5.09 -1.50 -1.25
N VAL A 397 5.68 -1.31 -2.43
CA VAL A 397 7.01 -0.69 -2.59
C VAL A 397 6.94 0.83 -2.78
N SER A 398 5.72 1.38 -2.88
CA SER A 398 5.52 2.81 -3.12
C SER A 398 5.57 3.60 -1.80
N GLU A 399 6.60 4.43 -1.66
CA GLU A 399 6.77 5.32 -0.49
C GLU A 399 5.65 6.36 -0.40
N SER A 400 5.16 6.88 -1.53
CA SER A 400 4.04 7.83 -1.54
C SER A 400 2.74 7.18 -1.06
N ALA A 401 2.51 5.91 -1.42
CA ALA A 401 1.38 5.14 -0.95
C ALA A 401 1.44 4.89 0.57
N LYS A 402 2.63 4.57 1.10
CA LYS A 402 2.86 4.41 2.55
C LYS A 402 2.69 5.73 3.32
N ALA A 403 3.13 6.85 2.76
CA ALA A 403 2.93 8.16 3.36
C ALA A 403 1.44 8.49 3.55
N VAL A 404 0.60 8.19 2.55
CA VAL A 404 -0.87 8.36 2.65
C VAL A 404 -1.44 7.52 3.79
N VAL A 405 -1.01 6.27 3.94
CA VAL A 405 -1.43 5.40 5.05
C VAL A 405 -1.00 5.98 6.41
N GLY A 406 0.21 6.50 6.51
CA GLY A 406 0.71 7.21 7.70
C GLY A 406 -0.12 8.45 8.04
N GLU A 407 -0.46 9.28 7.06
CA GLU A 407 -1.31 10.46 7.28
C GLU A 407 -2.75 10.06 7.68
N ILE A 408 -3.27 8.93 7.20
CA ILE A 408 -4.56 8.39 7.65
C ILE A 408 -4.49 8.00 9.14
N TRP A 409 -3.37 7.41 9.58
CA TRP A 409 -3.11 7.14 11.00
C TRP A 409 -3.02 8.41 11.85
N ASP A 410 -2.30 9.41 11.37
CA ASP A 410 -2.21 10.72 11.99
C ASP A 410 -3.60 11.33 12.17
N CYS A 411 -4.41 11.31 11.11
CA CYS A 411 -5.81 11.76 11.16
C CYS A 411 -6.64 10.99 12.20
N HIS A 412 -6.49 9.66 12.28
CA HIS A 412 -7.17 8.81 13.27
C HIS A 412 -6.77 9.14 14.71
N ASN A 413 -5.52 9.55 14.91
CA ASN A 413 -4.96 9.96 16.20
C ASN A 413 -5.24 11.43 16.55
N GLY A 414 -5.89 12.19 15.65
CA GLY A 414 -6.24 13.59 15.86
C GLY A 414 -5.12 14.57 15.53
N VAL A 415 -4.09 14.12 14.82
CA VAL A 415 -3.04 14.96 14.25
C VAL A 415 -3.59 15.66 13.01
N GLU A 416 -3.23 16.93 12.84
CA GLU A 416 -3.66 17.71 11.68
C GLU A 416 -2.97 17.25 10.40
N VAL A 417 -3.78 17.00 9.38
CA VAL A 417 -3.33 16.54 8.06
C VAL A 417 -4.01 17.34 6.95
N ARG A 418 -3.57 17.12 5.71
CA ARG A 418 -4.14 17.79 4.52
C ARG A 418 -5.61 17.41 4.34
N ASP A 419 -6.42 18.34 3.82
CA ASP A 419 -7.87 18.15 3.66
C ASP A 419 -8.24 16.94 2.79
N PHE A 420 -7.40 16.65 1.80
CA PHE A 420 -7.52 15.44 0.98
C PHE A 420 -7.47 14.16 1.82
N ILE A 421 -6.58 14.08 2.81
CA ILE A 421 -6.48 12.92 3.70
C ILE A 421 -7.67 12.86 4.65
N LYS A 422 -8.13 14.01 5.17
CA LYS A 422 -9.34 14.07 6.00
C LYS A 422 -10.54 13.48 5.26
N LEU A 423 -10.68 13.77 3.97
CA LEU A 423 -11.75 13.21 3.13
C LEU A 423 -11.62 11.69 2.95
N GLN A 424 -10.41 11.18 2.74
CA GLN A 424 -10.16 9.74 2.64
C GLN A 424 -10.45 9.03 3.95
N TYR A 425 -9.97 9.56 5.08
CA TYR A 425 -10.23 9.01 6.40
C TYR A 425 -11.73 9.05 6.75
N HIS A 426 -12.42 10.15 6.42
CA HIS A 426 -13.88 10.23 6.57
C HIS A 426 -14.59 9.13 5.77
N SER A 427 -14.20 8.93 4.51
CA SER A 427 -14.76 7.86 3.67
C SER A 427 -14.49 6.48 4.26
N PHE A 428 -13.28 6.26 4.77
CA PHE A 428 -12.89 5.02 5.44
C PHE A 428 -13.76 4.73 6.67
N CYS A 429 -13.93 5.72 7.56
CA CYS A 429 -14.83 5.59 8.72
C CYS A 429 -16.28 5.36 8.30
N SER A 430 -16.74 6.04 7.26
CA SER A 430 -18.12 5.94 6.77
C SER A 430 -18.44 4.55 6.19
N ILE A 431 -17.48 3.92 5.50
CA ILE A 431 -17.58 2.51 5.10
C ILE A 431 -17.71 1.62 6.35
N GLY A 432 -16.98 1.94 7.41
CA GLY A 432 -17.09 1.28 8.71
C GLY A 432 -18.50 1.36 9.32
N ILE A 433 -19.21 2.48 9.14
CA ILE A 433 -20.61 2.65 9.59
C ILE A 433 -21.52 1.66 8.87
N GLY A 434 -21.51 1.68 7.54
CA GLY A 434 -22.33 0.77 6.74
C GLY A 434 -22.03 -0.69 7.06
N PHE A 435 -20.75 -1.03 7.26
CA PHE A 435 -20.34 -2.37 7.65
C PHE A 435 -20.85 -2.78 9.04
N ALA A 436 -20.68 -1.92 10.06
CA ALA A 436 -21.24 -2.16 11.39
C ALA A 436 -22.73 -2.46 11.31
N HIS A 437 -23.49 -1.62 10.58
CA HIS A 437 -24.91 -1.84 10.37
C HIS A 437 -25.21 -3.20 9.73
N LEU A 438 -24.45 -3.58 8.70
CA LEU A 438 -24.60 -4.89 8.06
C LEU A 438 -24.37 -6.04 9.06
N LEU A 439 -23.36 -5.97 9.93
CA LEU A 439 -23.13 -7.00 10.95
C LEU A 439 -24.33 -7.13 11.89
N PHE A 440 -24.87 -6.01 12.39
CA PHE A 440 -26.04 -6.02 13.28
C PHE A 440 -27.28 -6.57 12.57
N GLU A 441 -27.52 -6.19 11.30
CA GLU A 441 -28.62 -6.72 10.49
C GLU A 441 -28.51 -8.25 10.34
N LEU A 442 -27.33 -8.73 9.97
CA LEU A 442 -27.07 -10.15 9.75
C LEU A 442 -27.16 -10.98 11.02
N ALA A 443 -26.68 -10.45 12.14
CA ALA A 443 -26.78 -11.12 13.44
C ALA A 443 -28.22 -11.21 13.93
N ALA A 444 -29.05 -10.20 13.63
CA ALA A 444 -30.47 -10.20 13.97
C ALA A 444 -31.31 -11.15 13.11
N GLU A 445 -30.84 -11.53 11.92
CA GLU A 445 -31.60 -12.38 10.98
C GLU A 445 -31.88 -13.77 11.59
N GLY A 446 -33.13 -13.95 12.06
CA GLY A 446 -33.63 -15.22 12.58
C GLY A 446 -32.98 -15.71 13.88
N SER A 447 -32.40 -14.80 14.68
CA SER A 447 -31.81 -15.12 15.99
C SER A 447 -32.63 -14.53 17.13
N GLU A 448 -32.84 -15.29 18.20
CA GLU A 448 -33.40 -14.79 19.46
C GLU A 448 -32.36 -14.04 20.31
N ASP A 449 -31.06 -14.27 20.04
CA ASP A 449 -29.93 -13.57 20.66
C ASP A 449 -28.93 -13.09 19.59
N PRO A 450 -29.12 -11.89 19.04
CA PRO A 450 -28.20 -11.33 18.03
C PRO A 450 -26.81 -11.02 18.59
N LEU A 451 -26.66 -10.74 19.89
CA LEU A 451 -25.37 -10.40 20.49
C LEU A 451 -24.47 -11.62 20.60
N ALA A 452 -25.04 -12.78 20.92
CA ALA A 452 -24.32 -14.05 20.87
C ALA A 452 -23.77 -14.33 19.47
N VAL A 453 -24.55 -14.04 18.41
CA VAL A 453 -24.11 -14.21 17.01
C VAL A 453 -22.99 -13.24 16.65
N LEU A 454 -23.05 -11.97 17.08
CA LEU A 454 -21.98 -10.99 16.82
C LEU A 454 -20.66 -11.37 17.49
N ARG A 455 -20.72 -11.95 18.69
CA ARG A 455 -19.54 -12.33 19.48
C ARG A 455 -18.97 -13.70 19.09
N ASP A 456 -19.66 -14.46 18.25
CA ASP A 456 -19.19 -15.75 17.73
C ASP A 456 -18.72 -15.60 16.27
N PRO A 457 -17.40 -15.63 16.02
CA PRO A 457 -16.85 -15.50 14.68
C PRO A 457 -17.42 -16.51 13.68
N ALA A 458 -17.65 -17.76 14.10
CA ALA A 458 -18.16 -18.80 13.22
C ALA A 458 -19.64 -18.57 12.87
N ALA A 459 -20.45 -18.12 13.84
CA ALA A 459 -21.85 -17.80 13.60
C ALA A 459 -22.00 -16.59 12.67
N LEU A 460 -21.21 -15.53 12.90
CA LEU A 460 -21.22 -14.32 12.07
C LEU A 460 -20.73 -14.63 10.65
N GLU A 461 -19.69 -15.45 10.52
CA GLU A 461 -19.17 -15.91 9.24
C GLU A 461 -20.25 -16.62 8.41
N GLN A 462 -21.00 -17.55 9.01
CA GLN A 462 -22.11 -18.22 8.33
C GLN A 462 -23.18 -17.23 7.84
N ARG A 463 -23.46 -16.17 8.61
CA ARG A 463 -24.40 -15.12 8.21
C ARG A 463 -23.89 -14.34 7.01
N ILE A 464 -22.62 -13.94 7.01
CA ILE A 464 -22.00 -13.26 5.87
C ILE A 464 -22.01 -14.16 4.62
N PHE A 465 -21.70 -15.46 4.74
CA PHE A 465 -21.73 -16.36 3.59
C PHE A 465 -23.13 -16.55 3.02
N LYS A 466 -24.14 -16.71 3.88
CA LYS A 466 -25.54 -16.78 3.43
C LYS A 466 -25.94 -15.49 2.70
N TRP A 467 -25.50 -14.33 3.18
CA TRP A 467 -25.78 -13.04 2.57
C TRP A 467 -25.08 -12.88 1.22
N ALA A 468 -23.77 -13.12 1.15
CA ALA A 468 -22.99 -13.01 -0.07
C ALA A 468 -23.44 -14.05 -1.12
N GLY A 469 -23.81 -15.26 -0.69
CA GLY A 469 -24.36 -16.33 -1.52
C GLY A 469 -25.73 -16.03 -2.15
N ARG A 470 -26.35 -14.87 -1.86
CA ARG A 470 -27.52 -14.36 -2.60
C ARG A 470 -27.11 -13.90 -4.02
N VAL A 471 -25.85 -13.53 -4.22
CA VAL A 471 -25.27 -13.29 -5.55
C VAL A 471 -25.02 -14.64 -6.22
N LYS A 472 -25.57 -14.81 -7.42
CA LYS A 472 -25.46 -16.03 -8.24
C LYS A 472 -24.51 -15.86 -9.42
N ILE A 473 -23.98 -14.66 -9.61
CA ILE A 473 -23.02 -14.34 -10.66
C ILE A 473 -21.66 -14.95 -10.30
N PRO A 474 -20.97 -15.64 -11.24
CA PRO A 474 -19.64 -16.17 -10.98
C PRO A 474 -18.65 -15.06 -10.58
N LEU A 475 -17.87 -15.34 -9.54
CA LEU A 475 -16.89 -14.39 -9.02
C LEU A 475 -15.48 -14.70 -9.53
N GLN A 476 -14.79 -13.67 -10.00
CA GLN A 476 -13.36 -13.67 -10.27
C GLN A 476 -12.64 -12.88 -9.17
N LEU A 477 -11.86 -13.56 -8.33
CA LEU A 477 -11.09 -12.93 -7.26
C LEU A 477 -9.62 -12.80 -7.68
N TYR A 478 -9.11 -11.57 -7.65
CA TYR A 478 -7.73 -11.23 -7.94
C TYR A 478 -7.02 -10.89 -6.64
N LEU A 479 -5.99 -11.67 -6.30
CA LEU A 479 -5.19 -11.46 -5.11
C LEU A 479 -3.73 -11.20 -5.49
N PRO A 480 -3.08 -10.15 -4.96
CA PRO A 480 -1.64 -10.03 -5.04
C PRO A 480 -0.98 -11.23 -4.35
N ARG A 481 0.07 -11.78 -4.97
CA ARG A 481 0.83 -12.93 -4.42
C ARG A 481 1.37 -12.66 -3.02
N HIS A 482 1.58 -11.39 -2.71
CA HIS A 482 2.11 -10.89 -1.45
C HIS A 482 1.10 -9.98 -0.72
N SER A 483 -0.21 -10.18 -0.90
CA SER A 483 -1.20 -9.44 -0.11
C SER A 483 -1.02 -9.74 1.38
N GLY A 484 -0.79 -8.70 2.19
CA GLY A 484 -0.63 -8.86 3.63
C GLY A 484 -1.94 -9.11 4.38
N ALA A 485 -3.09 -9.18 3.70
CA ALA A 485 -4.33 -9.73 4.25
C ALA A 485 -4.14 -11.18 4.76
N ARG A 486 -3.11 -11.89 4.28
CA ARG A 486 -2.70 -13.23 4.73
C ARG A 486 -2.20 -13.27 6.19
N SER A 487 -1.80 -12.14 6.78
CA SER A 487 -1.17 -12.08 8.11
C SER A 487 -2.15 -11.91 9.29
N LEU A 488 -3.45 -11.75 9.01
CA LEU A 488 -4.50 -11.44 10.00
C LEU A 488 -5.07 -12.67 10.73
N TYR A 489 -4.49 -13.85 10.53
CA TYR A 489 -4.95 -15.09 11.16
C TYR A 489 -3.73 -15.86 11.70
N ALA A 490 -3.94 -16.66 12.74
CA ALA A 490 -2.84 -17.30 13.48
C ALA A 490 -2.03 -18.29 12.61
N GLU A 491 -0.70 -18.33 12.82
CA GLU A 491 0.18 -19.31 12.15
C GLU A 491 -0.24 -20.75 12.40
N GLY A 492 -0.45 -21.51 11.32
CA GLY A 492 -0.82 -22.93 11.35
C GLY A 492 -2.19 -23.23 10.76
N ASP A 493 -2.99 -22.22 10.42
CA ASP A 493 -4.06 -22.39 9.44
C ASP A 493 -3.37 -22.60 8.08
N PRO A 494 -3.41 -23.83 7.50
CA PRO A 494 -2.81 -24.06 6.20
C PRO A 494 -3.44 -23.04 5.27
N GLU A 495 -2.59 -22.30 4.53
CA GLU A 495 -2.95 -21.24 3.59
C GLU A 495 -4.45 -21.08 3.50
N TRP A 496 -5.04 -20.06 4.15
CA TRP A 496 -6.15 -19.35 3.53
C TRP A 496 -6.93 -20.26 2.59
N GLU A 497 -7.73 -21.22 3.11
CA GLU A 497 -8.64 -22.02 2.29
C GLU A 497 -9.72 -21.02 1.80
N LEU A 498 -9.20 -20.23 0.87
CA LEU A 498 -9.59 -19.15 0.01
C LEU A 498 -10.49 -18.05 0.56
N LEU A 499 -10.29 -17.40 1.71
CA LEU A 499 -11.36 -16.55 2.30
C LEU A 499 -12.69 -17.32 2.47
N LYS A 500 -12.67 -18.64 2.34
CA LYS A 500 -13.85 -19.47 2.07
C LYS A 500 -14.68 -18.91 0.90
N SER A 501 -14.02 -18.48 -0.17
CA SER A 501 -14.63 -17.82 -1.34
C SER A 501 -15.53 -18.71 -2.13
N GLU A 502 -15.14 -19.97 -2.22
CA GLU A 502 -16.01 -21.05 -2.69
C GLU A 502 -17.30 -21.20 -1.89
N GLN A 503 -17.35 -20.75 -0.63
CA GLN A 503 -18.55 -20.88 0.22
C GLN A 503 -19.56 -19.76 0.01
N TYR A 504 -19.15 -18.61 -0.54
CA TYR A 504 -20.06 -17.50 -0.82
C TYR A 504 -20.40 -17.30 -2.30
N SER A 505 -19.73 -17.99 -3.23
CA SER A 505 -20.14 -18.01 -4.63
C SER A 505 -20.34 -19.43 -5.12
N THR A 506 -21.43 -19.65 -5.86
CA THR A 506 -21.69 -20.94 -6.52
C THR A 506 -20.65 -21.29 -7.59
N LYS A 507 -19.97 -20.28 -8.13
CA LYS A 507 -18.89 -20.43 -9.12
C LYS A 507 -17.80 -19.40 -8.82
N TYR A 508 -16.60 -19.86 -8.52
CA TYR A 508 -15.49 -19.04 -8.09
C TYR A 508 -14.25 -19.35 -8.91
N LYS A 509 -13.49 -18.31 -9.26
CA LYS A 509 -12.14 -18.45 -9.81
C LYS A 509 -11.19 -17.46 -9.18
N ARG A 510 -10.00 -17.94 -8.84
CA ARG A 510 -8.90 -17.13 -8.32
C ARG A 510 -7.86 -16.84 -9.39
N PHE A 511 -7.30 -15.65 -9.32
CA PHE A 511 -6.13 -15.24 -10.07
C PHE A 511 -5.11 -14.62 -9.11
N ASP A 512 -3.88 -15.08 -9.18
CA ASP A 512 -2.78 -14.45 -8.46
C ASP A 512 -2.08 -13.44 -9.39
N VAL A 513 -1.99 -12.19 -8.93
CA VAL A 513 -1.36 -11.09 -9.68
C VAL A 513 -0.10 -10.59 -8.97
N ASN A 514 0.73 -9.82 -9.68
CA ASN A 514 1.92 -9.21 -9.10
C ASN A 514 1.55 -7.93 -8.33
N GLY A 515 2.54 -7.38 -7.61
CA GLY A 515 2.36 -6.19 -6.77
C GLY A 515 1.81 -6.49 -5.38
N GLY A 516 1.54 -5.42 -4.64
CA GLY A 516 0.85 -5.38 -3.36
C GLY A 516 -0.56 -4.81 -3.48
N HIS A 517 -1.16 -4.39 -2.36
CA HIS A 517 -2.55 -3.95 -2.30
C HIS A 517 -2.81 -2.70 -3.16
N LEU A 518 -1.87 -1.76 -3.19
CA LEU A 518 -1.97 -0.51 -3.95
C LEU A 518 -1.27 -0.60 -5.30
N THR A 519 -0.25 -1.45 -5.42
CA THR A 519 0.58 -1.58 -6.64
C THR A 519 0.12 -2.69 -7.60
N MET A 520 -0.89 -3.50 -7.26
CA MET A 520 -1.44 -4.52 -8.17
C MET A 520 -1.96 -3.95 -9.49
N PHE A 521 -2.36 -2.67 -9.50
CA PHE A 521 -2.89 -1.97 -10.66
C PHE A 521 -1.83 -1.63 -11.71
N ASP A 522 -0.56 -1.62 -11.31
CA ASP A 522 0.57 -1.45 -12.21
C ASP A 522 0.87 -2.73 -13.03
N ASP A 523 0.30 -3.88 -12.64
CA ASP A 523 0.54 -5.15 -13.35
C ASP A 523 -0.25 -5.20 -14.67
N PRO A 524 0.42 -5.21 -15.84
CA PRO A 524 -0.27 -5.32 -17.12
C PRO A 524 -1.06 -6.64 -17.25
N LYS A 525 -0.67 -7.69 -16.50
CA LYS A 525 -1.43 -8.94 -16.46
C LYS A 525 -2.78 -8.78 -15.78
N LEU A 526 -2.88 -7.97 -14.71
CA LEU A 526 -4.16 -7.69 -14.08
C LEU A 526 -5.11 -7.04 -15.09
N ALA A 527 -4.64 -6.03 -15.83
CA ALA A 527 -5.44 -5.40 -16.88
C ALA A 527 -5.94 -6.43 -17.90
N GLN A 528 -5.05 -7.26 -18.45
CA GLN A 528 -5.41 -8.30 -19.42
C GLN A 528 -6.44 -9.30 -18.88
N PHE A 529 -6.30 -9.74 -17.62
CA PHE A 529 -7.27 -10.63 -17.00
C PHE A 529 -8.62 -9.97 -16.82
N LEU A 530 -8.65 -8.71 -16.36
CA LEU A 530 -9.89 -7.99 -16.15
C LEU A 530 -10.63 -7.79 -17.48
N GLU A 531 -9.92 -7.55 -18.58
CA GLU A 531 -10.49 -7.40 -19.93
C GLU A 531 -11.06 -8.68 -20.52
N ASN A 532 -10.30 -9.78 -20.44
CA ASN A 532 -10.57 -10.99 -21.22
C ASN A 532 -11.17 -12.12 -20.38
N GLY A 533 -11.19 -11.99 -19.06
CA GLY A 533 -11.57 -13.05 -18.13
C GLY A 533 -10.76 -14.33 -18.37
N ASP A 534 -11.45 -15.47 -18.49
CA ASP A 534 -10.88 -16.80 -18.63
C ASP A 534 -10.32 -17.13 -20.03
N ASN A 535 -10.52 -16.26 -21.02
CA ASN A 535 -10.17 -16.54 -22.41
C ASN A 535 -8.68 -16.34 -22.74
N LEU A 536 -7.82 -16.17 -21.74
CA LEU A 536 -6.37 -16.10 -21.94
C LEU A 536 -5.84 -17.53 -22.18
N GLN A 537 -5.64 -17.87 -23.46
CA GLN A 537 -4.76 -18.97 -23.84
C GLN A 537 -3.32 -18.53 -23.55
N PHE A 538 -2.67 -19.21 -22.60
CA PHE A 538 -1.24 -19.07 -22.33
C PHE A 538 -0.43 -19.99 -23.24
#